data_AF-A0A922VDY4-F1
#
_entry.id   AF-A0A922VDY4-F1
#
_cell.length_a   1.000
_cell.length_b   1.000
_cell.length_c   1.000
_cell.angle_alpha   90.00
_cell.angle_beta   90.00
_cell.angle_gamma   90.00
#
_symmetry.space_group_name_H-M   'P 1'
#
loop_
_entity.id
_entity.type
_entity.pdbx_description
1 polymer ?
#
loop_
_entity_poly.entity_id
_entity_poly.type
_entity_poly.pdbx_seq_one_letter_code
_entity_poly.pdbx_strand_id
1 'polypeptide(L)'
;MTEQHDAPARANDLPIDVVDEGIAPPAAMPGASVLALAAATSLAACSGGASGGGAPIAGGPGPTPAPTPTPTPTPTPAPISAAQASRFLQQATFGATRADITQVQSLGFDGWITDQLGRPRTSHWDWLVSNGFAVSANVNNTNGFDNTVWRQIISEPGQLRQRVGMALSEMLVVSINSLNVSWRQFTTAAWLDILLDNAFGNFRTLLERITFNPGMASFLTFLNNRRANPATGSMPDENYARELMQLFTIGLNRLNMDGTLQLSGGQPIDTYT
;
A
#
# COMPACT_ATOMS: atom_id res chain seq x y z
N MET A 1 15.12 54.86 -38.14
CA MET A 1 14.26 55.80 -37.41
C MET A 1 13.07 54.99 -36.97
N THR A 2 12.85 54.97 -35.66
CA THR A 2 12.15 53.99 -34.81
C THR A 2 10.81 53.48 -35.36
N GLU A 3 10.68 52.17 -35.59
CA GLU A 3 9.38 51.48 -35.74
C GLU A 3 9.03 50.81 -34.40
N GLN A 4 7.82 51.13 -33.93
CA GLN A 4 7.29 50.81 -32.62
C GLN A 4 6.46 49.52 -32.74
N HIS A 5 6.88 48.48 -32.02
CA HIS A 5 6.22 47.18 -31.96
C HIS A 5 4.97 47.25 -31.07
N ASP A 6 3.78 47.10 -31.65
CA ASP A 6 2.55 46.81 -30.92
C ASP A 6 2.42 45.29 -30.70
N ALA A 7 2.25 44.89 -29.44
CA ALA A 7 1.97 43.51 -29.02
C ALA A 7 0.46 43.32 -28.77
N PRO A 8 -0.15 42.17 -29.11
CA PRO A 8 -1.55 41.94 -28.82
C PRO A 8 -1.78 41.56 -27.34
N ALA A 9 -2.89 42.05 -26.80
CA ALA A 9 -3.35 41.91 -25.43
C ALA A 9 -3.53 40.46 -24.96
N ARG A 10 -3.08 40.15 -23.75
CA ARG A 10 -3.39 38.91 -23.04
C ARG A 10 -4.75 39.03 -22.33
N ALA A 11 -5.64 38.10 -22.62
CA ALA A 11 -6.82 37.84 -21.80
C ALA A 11 -6.40 36.96 -20.61
N ASN A 12 -6.45 37.51 -19.40
CA ASN A 12 -6.82 36.88 -18.12
C ASN A 12 -6.31 37.73 -16.95
N ASP A 13 -7.05 38.79 -16.63
CA ASP A 13 -7.02 39.40 -15.31
C ASP A 13 -8.45 39.34 -14.75
N LEU A 14 -8.72 38.28 -13.98
CA LEU A 14 -9.80 38.29 -13.00
C LEU A 14 -9.15 38.12 -11.61
N PRO A 15 -9.42 39.03 -10.65
CA PRO A 15 -8.88 38.93 -9.31
C PRO A 15 -9.55 37.76 -8.58
N ILE A 16 -8.75 36.80 -8.13
CA ILE A 16 -9.17 35.80 -7.15
C ILE A 16 -8.95 36.44 -5.78
N ASP A 17 -10.04 36.91 -5.16
CA ASP A 17 -10.05 37.25 -3.73
C ASP A 17 -9.83 35.96 -2.93
N VAL A 18 -8.63 35.81 -2.38
CA VAL A 18 -8.33 34.77 -1.39
C VAL A 18 -8.87 35.26 -0.05
N VAL A 19 -10.06 34.80 0.31
CA VAL A 19 -10.57 34.89 1.68
C VAL A 19 -9.86 33.81 2.50
N ASP A 20 -9.00 34.25 3.41
CA ASP A 20 -8.37 33.42 4.44
C ASP A 20 -9.41 33.08 5.52
N GLU A 21 -10.20 32.04 5.31
CA GLU A 21 -10.98 31.43 6.39
C GLU A 21 -10.09 30.43 7.15
N GLY A 22 -9.52 30.92 8.26
CA GLY A 22 -8.73 30.12 9.18
C GLY A 22 -9.51 28.90 9.70
N ILE A 23 -9.13 27.72 9.21
CA ILE A 23 -9.57 26.43 9.75
C ILE A 23 -8.88 26.24 11.10
N ALA A 24 -9.65 26.27 12.18
CA ALA A 24 -9.18 25.93 13.52
C ALA A 24 -8.67 24.47 13.56
N PRO A 25 -7.57 24.18 14.29
CA PRO A 25 -7.08 22.81 14.44
C PRO A 25 -8.09 21.95 15.19
N PRO A 26 -8.21 20.64 14.86
CA PRO A 26 -9.12 19.74 15.56
C PRO A 26 -8.73 19.60 17.03
N ALA A 27 -9.73 19.67 17.91
CA ALA A 27 -9.56 19.48 19.35
C ALA A 27 -8.96 18.09 19.67
N ALA A 28 -7.99 18.09 20.58
CA ALA A 28 -7.35 16.87 21.07
C ALA A 28 -8.38 15.91 21.70
N MET A 29 -8.44 14.68 21.21
CA MET A 29 -9.23 13.62 21.82
C MET A 29 -8.53 13.11 23.11
N PRO A 30 -9.28 12.84 24.20
CA PRO A 30 -8.71 12.24 25.40
C PRO A 30 -8.30 10.78 25.14
N GLY A 31 -7.13 10.41 25.65
CA GLY A 31 -6.37 9.22 25.32
C GLY A 31 -7.14 7.89 25.47
N ALA A 32 -7.05 7.07 24.43
CA ALA A 32 -7.44 5.67 24.47
C ALA A 32 -6.45 4.88 25.34
N SER A 33 -6.95 4.33 26.45
CA SER A 33 -6.19 3.41 27.30
C SER A 33 -5.86 2.13 26.53
N VAL A 34 -4.58 1.89 26.28
CA VAL A 34 -4.07 0.66 25.68
C VAL A 34 -4.18 -0.46 26.73
N LEU A 35 -5.12 -1.38 26.53
CA LEU A 35 -5.18 -2.63 27.29
C LEU A 35 -4.12 -3.58 26.72
N ALA A 36 -2.99 -3.71 27.41
CA ALA A 36 -1.92 -4.63 27.04
C ALA A 36 -2.37 -6.08 27.26
N LEU A 37 -2.56 -6.83 26.18
CA LEU A 37 -2.82 -8.27 26.24
C LEU A 37 -1.48 -9.01 26.40
N ALA A 38 -1.16 -9.39 27.63
CA ALA A 38 0.00 -10.21 27.93
C ALA A 38 -0.23 -11.66 27.45
N ALA A 39 0.44 -12.07 26.38
CA ALA A 39 0.51 -13.46 25.96
C ALA A 39 1.52 -14.22 26.83
N ALA A 40 1.04 -14.97 27.82
CA ALA A 40 1.87 -15.86 28.62
C ALA A 40 1.97 -17.24 27.93
N THR A 41 3.07 -17.46 27.20
CA THR A 41 3.48 -18.79 26.74
C THR A 41 4.16 -19.54 27.88
N SER A 42 3.48 -20.48 28.52
CA SER A 42 4.10 -21.41 29.47
C SER A 42 4.50 -22.71 28.75
N LEU A 43 5.79 -22.84 28.48
CA LEU A 43 6.42 -24.08 28.05
C LEU A 43 6.78 -24.88 29.32
N ALA A 44 5.95 -25.86 29.69
CA ALA A 44 6.26 -26.78 30.78
C ALA A 44 6.88 -28.07 30.21
N ALA A 45 8.21 -28.12 30.24
CA ALA A 45 8.97 -29.35 30.10
C ALA A 45 9.82 -29.51 31.37
N CYS A 46 9.60 -30.59 32.13
CA CYS A 46 10.60 -31.19 33.01
C CYS A 46 10.20 -32.64 33.30
N SER A 47 10.97 -33.55 32.70
CA SER A 47 10.93 -35.00 32.88
C SER A 47 12.05 -35.46 33.82
N GLY A 48 11.75 -36.44 34.69
CA GLY A 48 12.70 -37.31 35.42
C GLY A 48 13.20 -36.74 36.76
N GLY A 49 13.21 -37.41 37.91
CA GLY A 49 13.05 -38.83 38.23
C GLY A 49 14.35 -39.40 38.84
N ALA A 50 14.50 -39.42 40.18
CA ALA A 50 15.43 -40.31 40.90
C ALA A 50 15.16 -40.34 42.42
N SER A 51 14.54 -41.45 42.85
CA SER A 51 14.86 -42.37 43.95
C SER A 51 15.65 -41.89 45.19
N GLY A 52 15.04 -42.07 46.36
CA GLY A 52 15.73 -42.15 47.66
C GLY A 52 14.80 -42.69 48.74
N GLY A 53 15.03 -43.94 49.18
CA GLY A 53 14.16 -44.66 50.11
C GLY A 53 14.23 -44.14 51.55
N GLY A 54 13.07 -44.08 52.20
CA GLY A 54 12.89 -43.82 53.63
C GLY A 54 11.60 -44.48 54.12
N ALA A 55 11.68 -45.17 55.25
CA ALA A 55 10.68 -46.04 55.86
C ALA A 55 9.31 -45.37 56.16
N PRO A 56 8.21 -46.15 56.31
CA PRO A 56 6.88 -45.58 56.47
C PRO A 56 6.68 -45.03 57.88
N ILE A 57 6.29 -43.77 57.98
CA ILE A 57 5.78 -43.14 59.20
C ILE A 57 4.26 -43.04 59.02
N ALA A 58 3.49 -43.67 59.91
CA ALA A 58 2.04 -43.63 59.91
C ALA A 58 1.56 -42.21 60.27
N GLY A 59 1.20 -41.40 59.27
CA GLY A 59 0.56 -40.10 59.41
C GLY A 59 -0.97 -40.21 59.31
N GLY A 60 -1.69 -39.48 60.16
CA GLY A 60 -3.16 -39.44 60.21
C GLY A 60 -3.84 -38.96 58.92
N PRO A 61 -5.18 -38.97 58.86
CA PRO A 61 -5.92 -38.66 57.63
C PRO A 61 -5.61 -37.23 57.18
N GLY A 62 -4.90 -37.10 56.06
CA GLY A 62 -4.59 -35.82 55.44
C GLY A 62 -5.86 -35.10 54.96
N PRO A 63 -5.84 -33.75 54.92
CA PRO A 63 -6.98 -32.98 54.41
C PRO A 63 -7.26 -33.38 52.96
N THR A 64 -8.53 -33.65 52.67
CA THR A 64 -9.03 -33.98 51.33
C THR A 64 -8.56 -32.91 50.33
N PRO A 65 -7.99 -33.27 49.16
CA PRO A 65 -7.60 -32.30 48.14
C PRO A 65 -8.82 -31.46 47.73
N ALA A 66 -8.66 -30.14 47.75
CA ALA A 66 -9.69 -29.24 47.23
C ALA A 66 -9.89 -29.51 45.72
N PRO A 67 -11.14 -29.54 45.21
CA PRO A 67 -11.39 -29.77 43.80
C PRO A 67 -10.72 -28.67 42.96
N THR A 68 -9.97 -29.08 41.94
CA THR A 68 -9.37 -28.17 40.96
C THR A 68 -10.48 -27.32 40.33
N PRO A 69 -10.36 -25.97 40.30
CA PRO A 69 -11.37 -25.13 39.68
C PRO A 69 -11.50 -25.49 38.19
N THR A 70 -12.71 -25.83 37.77
CA THR A 70 -13.04 -26.04 36.36
C THR A 70 -12.66 -24.78 35.56
N PRO A 71 -11.90 -24.88 34.46
CA PRO A 71 -11.59 -23.72 33.64
C PRO A 71 -12.89 -23.11 33.13
N THR A 72 -13.10 -21.82 33.40
CA THR A 72 -14.21 -21.05 32.84
C THR A 72 -14.17 -21.18 31.31
N PRO A 73 -15.26 -21.59 30.64
CA PRO A 73 -15.26 -21.71 29.20
C PRO A 73 -14.93 -20.34 28.59
N THR A 74 -13.93 -20.32 27.70
CA THR A 74 -13.61 -19.12 26.92
C THR A 74 -14.87 -18.70 26.16
N PRO A 75 -15.34 -17.44 26.30
CA PRO A 75 -16.53 -17.00 25.61
C PRO A 75 -16.35 -17.17 24.10
N THR A 76 -17.30 -17.84 23.46
CA THR A 76 -17.31 -17.99 22.01
C THR A 76 -17.37 -16.59 21.38
N PRO A 77 -16.48 -16.26 20.43
CA PRO A 77 -16.53 -14.97 19.74
C PRO A 77 -17.91 -14.74 19.15
N ALA A 78 -18.45 -13.53 19.34
CA ALA A 78 -19.71 -13.15 18.71
C ALA A 78 -19.57 -13.25 17.18
N PRO A 79 -20.61 -13.73 16.46
CA PRO A 79 -20.58 -13.80 15.01
C PRO A 79 -20.44 -12.40 14.40
N ILE A 80 -19.79 -12.31 13.24
CA ILE A 80 -19.63 -11.04 12.52
C ILE A 80 -21.02 -10.56 12.06
N SER A 81 -21.41 -9.37 12.48
CA SER A 81 -22.65 -8.74 12.02
C SER A 81 -22.52 -8.23 10.58
N ALA A 82 -23.65 -8.08 9.88
CA ALA A 82 -23.67 -7.53 8.53
C ALA A 82 -23.08 -6.11 8.46
N ALA A 83 -23.24 -5.31 9.52
CA ALA A 83 -22.67 -3.97 9.61
C ALA A 83 -21.13 -4.00 9.72
N GLN A 84 -20.58 -4.92 10.52
CA GLN A 84 -19.13 -5.13 10.64
C GLN A 84 -18.53 -5.61 9.31
N ALA A 85 -19.17 -6.60 8.68
CA ALA A 85 -18.75 -7.10 7.37
C ALA A 85 -18.80 -6.02 6.28
N SER A 86 -19.88 -5.23 6.22
CA SER A 86 -20.01 -4.10 5.28
C SER A 86 -18.91 -3.06 5.49
N ARG A 87 -18.64 -2.65 6.74
CA ARG A 87 -17.58 -1.68 7.05
C ARG A 87 -16.20 -2.18 6.62
N PHE A 88 -15.90 -3.45 6.90
CA PHE A 88 -14.66 -4.08 6.48
C PHE A 88 -14.51 -4.05 4.95
N LEU A 89 -15.56 -4.44 4.21
CA LEU A 89 -15.53 -4.44 2.74
C LEU A 89 -15.37 -3.03 2.16
N GLN A 90 -15.99 -2.00 2.74
CA GLN A 90 -15.78 -0.61 2.29
C GLN A 90 -14.30 -0.15 2.34
N GLN A 91 -13.52 -0.73 3.25
CA GLN A 91 -12.08 -0.47 3.36
C GLN A 91 -11.27 -1.36 2.42
N ALA A 92 -11.70 -2.60 2.23
CA ALA A 92 -10.96 -3.64 1.50
C ALA A 92 -11.28 -3.72 0.00
N THR A 93 -12.36 -3.10 -0.49
CA THR A 93 -12.82 -3.21 -1.89
C THR A 93 -13.19 -1.85 -2.49
N PHE A 94 -13.60 -1.81 -3.76
CA PHE A 94 -14.21 -0.63 -4.40
C PHE A 94 -15.74 -0.62 -4.31
N GLY A 95 -16.33 -1.65 -3.70
CA GLY A 95 -17.77 -1.81 -3.56
C GLY A 95 -18.08 -3.16 -2.92
N ALA A 96 -19.18 -3.22 -2.17
CA ALA A 96 -19.62 -4.43 -1.50
C ALA A 96 -21.02 -4.81 -1.98
N THR A 97 -21.19 -6.06 -2.38
CA THR A 97 -22.51 -6.64 -2.61
C THR A 97 -23.03 -7.33 -1.35
N ARG A 98 -24.32 -7.65 -1.32
CA ARG A 98 -24.88 -8.46 -0.23
C ARG A 98 -24.24 -9.85 -0.16
N ALA A 99 -23.84 -10.41 -1.31
CA ALA A 99 -23.14 -11.68 -1.36
C ALA A 99 -21.76 -11.61 -0.70
N ASP A 100 -21.01 -10.51 -0.92
CA ASP A 100 -19.71 -10.30 -0.27
C ASP A 100 -19.85 -10.20 1.25
N ILE A 101 -20.89 -9.50 1.73
CA ILE A 101 -21.20 -9.41 3.16
C ILE A 101 -21.44 -10.80 3.76
N THR A 102 -22.30 -11.61 3.13
CA THR A 102 -22.55 -12.99 3.56
C THR A 102 -21.27 -13.83 3.50
N GLN A 103 -20.43 -13.63 2.49
CA GLN A 103 -19.15 -14.33 2.38
C GLN A 103 -18.25 -14.01 3.58
N VAL A 104 -18.08 -12.74 3.95
CA VAL A 104 -17.29 -12.34 5.14
C VAL A 104 -17.86 -12.92 6.43
N GLN A 105 -19.19 -12.92 6.59
CA GLN A 105 -19.81 -13.53 7.77
C GLN A 105 -19.55 -15.03 7.87
N SER A 106 -19.44 -15.72 6.72
CA SER A 106 -19.20 -17.16 6.68
C SER A 106 -17.72 -17.53 6.84
N LEU A 107 -16.81 -16.77 6.22
CA LEU A 107 -15.37 -17.04 6.21
C LEU A 107 -14.63 -16.41 7.40
N GLY A 108 -15.20 -15.39 8.02
CA GLY A 108 -14.44 -14.48 8.86
C GLY A 108 -13.60 -13.49 8.05
N PHE A 109 -13.05 -12.46 8.72
CA PHE A 109 -12.18 -11.48 8.07
C PHE A 109 -10.92 -12.14 7.50
N ASP A 110 -10.23 -12.96 8.30
CA ASP A 110 -8.98 -13.61 7.89
C ASP A 110 -9.20 -14.62 6.76
N GLY A 111 -10.30 -15.38 6.82
CA GLY A 111 -10.68 -16.32 5.76
C GLY A 111 -10.99 -15.61 4.46
N TRP A 112 -11.70 -14.47 4.52
CA TRP A 112 -11.97 -13.65 3.34
C TRP A 112 -10.69 -13.01 2.77
N ILE A 113 -9.79 -12.48 3.62
CA ILE A 113 -8.50 -11.95 3.16
C ILE A 113 -7.69 -13.05 2.46
N THR A 114 -7.59 -14.23 3.10
CA THR A 114 -6.87 -15.38 2.53
C THR A 114 -7.42 -15.79 1.16
N ASP A 115 -8.75 -15.82 1.01
CA ASP A 115 -9.41 -16.05 -0.28
C ASP A 115 -9.00 -14.98 -1.31
N GLN A 116 -9.06 -13.69 -0.95
CA GLN A 116 -8.70 -12.60 -1.85
C GLN A 116 -7.23 -12.60 -2.30
N LEU A 117 -6.30 -12.97 -1.41
CA LEU A 117 -4.87 -13.06 -1.75
C LEU A 117 -4.61 -14.04 -2.91
N GLY A 118 -5.42 -15.10 -3.00
CA GLY A 118 -5.32 -16.14 -4.03
C GLY A 118 -6.11 -15.88 -5.32
N ARG A 119 -6.91 -14.80 -5.40
CA ARG A 119 -7.76 -14.56 -6.57
C ARG A 119 -6.94 -14.19 -7.81
N PRO A 120 -7.23 -14.80 -8.97
CA PRO A 120 -6.57 -14.44 -10.22
C PRO A 120 -7.04 -13.06 -10.67
N ARG A 121 -6.26 -12.49 -11.60
CA ARG A 121 -6.63 -11.26 -12.33
C ARG A 121 -6.30 -11.44 -13.80
N THR A 122 -6.98 -10.68 -14.64
CA THR A 122 -6.58 -10.51 -16.05
C THR A 122 -5.56 -9.37 -16.17
N SER A 123 -4.44 -9.55 -16.88
CA SER A 123 -3.49 -8.46 -17.18
C SER A 123 -4.17 -7.34 -18.00
N HIS A 124 -3.81 -6.09 -17.71
CA HIS A 124 -4.25 -4.95 -18.50
C HIS A 124 -3.67 -4.98 -19.90
N TRP A 125 -2.39 -5.31 -20.02
CA TRP A 125 -1.70 -5.48 -21.30
C TRP A 125 -2.40 -6.55 -22.16
N ASP A 126 -2.57 -7.75 -21.63
CA ASP A 126 -3.18 -8.86 -22.37
C ASP A 126 -4.63 -8.58 -22.76
N TRP A 127 -5.36 -7.86 -21.89
CA TRP A 127 -6.71 -7.41 -22.22
C TRP A 127 -6.71 -6.42 -23.39
N LEU A 128 -5.78 -5.44 -23.41
CA LEU A 128 -5.66 -4.50 -24.54
C LEU A 128 -5.36 -5.22 -25.85
N VAL A 129 -4.46 -6.21 -25.84
CA VAL A 129 -4.14 -7.02 -27.03
C VAL A 129 -5.38 -7.79 -27.50
N SER A 130 -6.02 -8.54 -26.60
CA SER A 130 -7.17 -9.40 -26.94
C SER A 130 -8.41 -8.62 -27.39
N ASN A 131 -8.54 -7.35 -27.01
CA ASN A 131 -9.65 -6.48 -27.39
C ASN A 131 -9.32 -5.54 -28.56
N GLY A 132 -8.24 -5.81 -29.30
CA GLY A 132 -7.95 -5.13 -30.55
C GLY A 132 -7.36 -3.72 -30.42
N PHE A 133 -6.80 -3.36 -29.26
CA PHE A 133 -6.17 -2.05 -29.06
C PHE A 133 -4.74 -1.98 -29.62
N ALA A 134 -4.12 -3.11 -29.95
CA ALA A 134 -2.80 -3.22 -30.58
C ALA A 134 -2.83 -2.91 -32.09
N VAL A 135 -3.36 -1.75 -32.46
CA VAL A 135 -3.50 -1.29 -33.86
C VAL A 135 -2.81 0.05 -34.06
N SER A 136 -2.31 0.31 -35.27
CA SER A 136 -1.54 1.52 -35.60
C SER A 136 -2.28 2.82 -35.29
N ALA A 137 -3.61 2.82 -35.39
CA ALA A 137 -4.47 3.94 -35.02
C ALA A 137 -4.32 4.37 -33.54
N ASN A 138 -3.84 3.49 -32.66
CA ASN A 138 -3.67 3.76 -31.23
C ASN A 138 -2.21 4.03 -30.82
N VAL A 139 -1.28 4.19 -31.75
CA VAL A 139 0.14 4.42 -31.44
C VAL A 139 0.38 5.69 -30.63
N ASN A 140 -0.38 6.75 -30.87
CA ASN A 140 -0.15 8.08 -30.27
C ASN A 140 -1.35 8.61 -29.46
N ASN A 141 -2.23 7.72 -28.99
CA ASN A 141 -3.34 8.05 -28.11
C ASN A 141 -3.37 7.13 -26.88
N THR A 142 -4.42 7.23 -26.07
CA THR A 142 -4.61 6.46 -24.83
C THR A 142 -5.79 5.50 -24.91
N ASN A 143 -6.30 5.23 -26.12
CA ASN A 143 -7.49 4.42 -26.32
C ASN A 143 -7.33 3.03 -25.68
N GLY A 144 -8.37 2.62 -24.95
CA GLY A 144 -8.41 1.32 -24.28
C GLY A 144 -7.91 1.35 -22.83
N PHE A 145 -7.07 2.33 -22.45
CA PHE A 145 -6.54 2.39 -21.09
C PHE A 145 -7.65 2.48 -20.03
N ASP A 146 -8.57 3.43 -20.17
CA ASP A 146 -9.69 3.56 -19.23
C ASP A 146 -10.58 2.32 -19.22
N ASN A 147 -10.82 1.71 -20.39
CA ASN A 147 -11.64 0.50 -20.51
C ASN A 147 -11.04 -0.67 -19.73
N THR A 148 -9.72 -0.89 -19.83
CA THR A 148 -9.03 -1.98 -19.12
C THR A 148 -8.96 -1.75 -17.61
N VAL A 149 -8.83 -0.50 -17.17
CA VAL A 149 -8.82 -0.13 -15.75
C VAL A 149 -10.21 -0.31 -15.13
N TRP A 150 -11.24 0.32 -15.72
CA TRP A 150 -12.59 0.29 -15.15
C TRP A 150 -13.19 -1.11 -15.12
N ARG A 151 -13.00 -1.93 -16.17
CA ARG A 151 -13.49 -3.32 -16.13
C ARG A 151 -12.92 -4.10 -14.95
N GLN A 152 -11.65 -3.85 -14.60
CA GLN A 152 -10.95 -4.65 -13.61
C GLN A 152 -11.36 -4.21 -12.19
N ILE A 153 -11.43 -2.90 -11.96
CA ILE A 153 -11.90 -2.33 -10.70
C ILE A 153 -13.35 -2.75 -10.42
N ILE A 154 -14.23 -2.71 -11.42
CA ILE A 154 -15.67 -2.95 -11.23
C ILE A 154 -16.00 -4.44 -11.14
N SER A 155 -15.40 -5.27 -12.00
CA SER A 155 -15.92 -6.63 -12.26
C SER A 155 -15.01 -7.76 -11.82
N GLU A 156 -13.72 -7.50 -11.55
CA GLU A 156 -12.80 -8.61 -11.24
C GLU A 156 -12.93 -9.07 -9.79
N PRO A 157 -12.80 -10.38 -9.55
CA PRO A 157 -13.10 -11.01 -8.27
C PRO A 157 -12.10 -10.62 -7.15
N GLY A 158 -10.86 -10.27 -7.50
CA GLY A 158 -9.78 -9.92 -6.56
C GLY A 158 -9.79 -8.46 -6.13
N GLN A 159 -10.85 -8.02 -5.44
CA GLN A 159 -11.06 -6.63 -5.04
C GLN A 159 -9.99 -6.09 -4.08
N LEU A 160 -9.48 -6.92 -3.16
CA LEU A 160 -8.40 -6.49 -2.26
C LEU A 160 -7.14 -6.09 -3.04
N ARG A 161 -6.83 -6.83 -4.13
CA ARG A 161 -5.68 -6.55 -4.99
C ARG A 161 -5.84 -5.21 -5.70
N GLN A 162 -7.06 -4.91 -6.16
CA GLN A 162 -7.38 -3.62 -6.76
C GLN A 162 -7.16 -2.49 -5.77
N ARG A 163 -7.65 -2.65 -4.53
CA ARG A 163 -7.53 -1.61 -3.50
C ARG A 163 -6.07 -1.34 -3.13
N VAL A 164 -5.27 -2.38 -2.98
CA VAL A 164 -3.83 -2.25 -2.70
C VAL A 164 -3.08 -1.71 -3.91
N GLY A 165 -3.39 -2.17 -5.13
CA GLY A 165 -2.82 -1.62 -6.35
C GLY A 165 -3.06 -0.13 -6.52
N MET A 166 -4.26 0.35 -6.17
CA MET A 166 -4.58 1.78 -6.16
C MET A 166 -3.77 2.55 -5.11
N ALA A 167 -3.60 2.00 -3.89
CA ALA A 167 -2.72 2.64 -2.92
C ALA A 167 -1.26 2.71 -3.43
N LEU A 168 -0.78 1.65 -4.08
CA LEU A 168 0.55 1.63 -4.68
C LEU A 168 0.68 2.61 -5.85
N SER A 169 -0.39 2.87 -6.62
CA SER A 169 -0.34 3.85 -7.71
C SER A 169 -0.20 5.29 -7.22
N GLU A 170 -0.70 5.59 -6.02
CA GLU A 170 -0.50 6.89 -5.36
C GLU A 170 0.91 7.04 -4.75
N MET A 171 1.64 5.93 -4.56
CA MET A 171 3.01 5.94 -4.07
C MET A 171 4.05 5.92 -5.20
N LEU A 172 3.83 5.08 -6.22
CA LEU A 172 4.76 4.83 -7.33
C LEU A 172 4.19 5.39 -8.63
N VAL A 173 3.90 6.70 -8.60
CA VAL A 173 3.06 7.41 -9.57
C VAL A 173 3.66 7.40 -10.98
N VAL A 174 2.81 7.13 -11.97
CA VAL A 174 3.03 7.44 -13.39
C VAL A 174 1.76 8.09 -13.96
N SER A 175 1.91 9.23 -14.62
CA SER A 175 0.80 9.86 -15.36
C SER A 175 0.87 9.50 -16.84
N ILE A 176 -0.17 8.86 -17.36
CA ILE A 176 -0.28 8.52 -18.80
C ILE A 176 -0.19 9.76 -19.70
N ASN A 177 -0.68 10.91 -19.23
CA ASN A 177 -0.69 12.17 -19.99
C ASN A 177 0.69 12.82 -20.08
N SER A 178 1.62 12.45 -19.19
CA SER A 178 2.97 13.00 -19.13
C SER A 178 4.02 12.10 -19.78
N LEU A 179 3.59 11.01 -20.43
CA LEU A 179 4.52 10.07 -21.08
C LEU A 179 4.94 10.54 -22.47
N ASN A 180 6.25 10.67 -22.67
CA ASN A 180 6.86 11.01 -23.96
C ASN A 180 7.29 9.75 -24.72
N VAL A 181 6.35 8.82 -24.90
CA VAL A 181 6.54 7.58 -25.65
C VAL A 181 5.31 7.30 -26.51
N SER A 182 5.50 6.53 -27.58
CA SER A 182 4.38 5.88 -28.28
C SER A 182 3.79 4.74 -27.45
N TRP A 183 2.56 4.35 -27.76
CA TRP A 183 1.82 3.27 -27.10
C TRP A 183 1.59 3.53 -25.60
N ARG A 184 1.26 4.77 -25.23
CA ARG A 184 1.08 5.20 -23.82
C ARG A 184 0.13 4.28 -23.05
N GLN A 185 -0.97 3.84 -23.64
CA GLN A 185 -1.91 2.90 -23.05
C GLN A 185 -1.27 1.57 -22.65
N PHE A 186 -0.37 1.04 -23.47
CA PHE A 186 0.33 -0.22 -23.21
C PHE A 186 1.45 -0.02 -22.19
N THR A 187 2.18 1.10 -22.30
CA THR A 187 3.21 1.47 -21.34
C THR A 187 2.64 1.63 -19.92
N THR A 188 1.52 2.34 -19.78
CA THR A 188 0.85 2.53 -18.49
C THR A 188 0.12 1.26 -18.03
N ALA A 189 -0.45 0.46 -18.94
CA ALA A 189 -1.02 -0.85 -18.58
C ALA A 189 0.04 -1.78 -17.96
N ALA A 190 1.24 -1.83 -18.53
CA ALA A 190 2.35 -2.60 -17.98
C ALA A 190 2.81 -2.08 -16.61
N TRP A 191 2.76 -0.75 -16.40
CA TRP A 191 3.04 -0.16 -15.08
C TRP A 191 2.01 -0.62 -14.04
N LEU A 192 0.71 -0.52 -14.35
CA LEU A 192 -0.35 -0.92 -13.45
C LEU A 192 -0.35 -2.44 -13.19
N ASP A 193 -0.02 -3.24 -14.20
CA ASP A 193 0.17 -4.68 -14.06
C ASP A 193 1.27 -5.00 -13.04
N ILE A 194 2.41 -4.29 -13.06
CA ILE A 194 3.48 -4.46 -12.06
C ILE A 194 2.95 -4.18 -10.64
N LEU A 195 2.18 -3.09 -10.45
CA LEU A 195 1.62 -2.76 -9.14
C LEU A 195 0.68 -3.86 -8.63
N LEU A 196 -0.22 -4.34 -9.48
CA LEU A 196 -1.21 -5.35 -9.12
C LEU A 196 -0.60 -6.74 -8.90
N ASP A 197 0.40 -7.13 -9.69
CA ASP A 197 1.11 -8.41 -9.52
C ASP A 197 1.90 -8.45 -8.22
N ASN A 198 2.41 -7.31 -7.77
CA ASN A 198 3.23 -7.20 -6.56
C ASN A 198 2.46 -6.65 -5.36
N ALA A 199 1.13 -6.49 -5.46
CA ALA A 199 0.28 -5.91 -4.41
C ALA A 199 0.44 -6.59 -3.04
N PHE A 200 0.69 -7.90 -3.02
CA PHE A 200 0.88 -8.67 -1.79
C PHE A 200 2.32 -9.19 -1.63
N GLY A 201 3.24 -8.64 -2.41
CA GLY A 201 4.60 -9.12 -2.54
C GLY A 201 5.62 -8.31 -1.73
N ASN A 202 6.88 -8.55 -2.04
CA ASN A 202 7.99 -7.85 -1.43
C ASN A 202 8.21 -6.47 -2.09
N PHE A 203 8.32 -5.42 -1.27
CA PHE A 203 8.47 -4.05 -1.76
C PHE A 203 9.76 -3.81 -2.56
N ARG A 204 10.87 -4.45 -2.20
CA ARG A 204 12.13 -4.36 -2.98
C ARG A 204 11.97 -4.95 -4.38
N THR A 205 11.22 -6.05 -4.53
CA THR A 205 10.88 -6.62 -5.83
C THR A 205 9.99 -5.69 -6.66
N LEU A 206 8.99 -5.07 -6.03
CA LEU A 206 8.14 -4.07 -6.68
C LEU A 206 8.96 -2.89 -7.22
N LEU A 207 9.84 -2.32 -6.38
CA LEU A 207 10.72 -1.22 -6.79
C LEU A 207 11.59 -1.60 -7.98
N GLU A 208 12.17 -2.80 -8.01
CA GLU A 208 12.98 -3.26 -9.15
C GLU A 208 12.20 -3.28 -10.45
N ARG A 209 11.01 -3.88 -10.42
CA ARG A 209 10.16 -4.03 -11.60
C ARG A 209 9.72 -2.66 -12.11
N ILE A 210 9.39 -1.74 -11.21
CA ILE A 210 9.05 -0.36 -11.55
C ILE A 210 10.24 0.39 -12.13
N THR A 211 11.47 0.19 -11.62
CA THR A 211 12.69 0.79 -12.20
C THR A 211 12.83 0.47 -13.70
N PHE A 212 12.47 -0.74 -14.11
CA PHE A 212 12.61 -1.19 -15.50
C PHE A 212 11.34 -0.97 -16.34
N ASN A 213 10.30 -0.34 -15.80
CA ASN A 213 9.12 -0.01 -16.58
C ASN A 213 9.38 1.22 -17.49
N PRO A 214 9.11 1.14 -18.82
CA PRO A 214 9.34 2.26 -19.73
C PRO A 214 8.53 3.52 -19.41
N GLY A 215 7.36 3.38 -18.80
CA GLY A 215 6.52 4.48 -18.36
C GLY A 215 7.16 5.24 -17.22
N MET A 216 7.66 4.52 -16.21
CA MET A 216 8.45 5.10 -15.12
C MET A 216 9.73 5.76 -15.65
N ALA A 217 10.44 5.09 -16.57
CA ALA A 217 11.62 5.64 -17.24
C ALA A 217 11.35 6.96 -17.97
N SER A 218 10.24 7.04 -18.71
CA SER A 218 9.85 8.29 -19.35
C SER A 218 9.38 9.35 -18.35
N PHE A 219 8.62 8.96 -17.32
CA PHE A 219 8.01 9.89 -16.38
C PHE A 219 9.03 10.58 -15.48
N LEU A 220 10.05 9.84 -15.02
CA LEU A 220 11.16 10.38 -14.22
C LEU A 220 12.44 10.58 -15.05
N THR A 221 12.28 10.78 -16.37
CA THR A 221 13.29 11.29 -17.32
C THR A 221 14.60 10.50 -17.44
N PHE A 222 14.67 9.29 -16.90
CA PHE A 222 15.85 8.43 -16.99
C PHE A 222 15.84 7.47 -18.18
N LEU A 223 14.82 7.55 -19.04
CA LEU A 223 14.81 6.82 -20.32
C LEU A 223 15.98 7.30 -21.19
N ASN A 224 16.82 6.36 -21.66
CA ASN A 224 18.07 6.65 -22.39
C ASN A 224 19.11 7.47 -21.60
N ASN A 225 19.06 7.45 -20.26
CA ASN A 225 20.04 8.13 -19.43
C ASN A 225 21.48 7.66 -19.76
N ARG A 226 22.43 8.59 -19.73
CA ARG A 226 23.82 8.35 -20.09
C ARG A 226 24.72 8.68 -18.91
N ARG A 227 25.76 7.87 -18.72
CA ARG A 227 26.81 8.16 -17.74
C ARG A 227 27.48 9.51 -18.02
N ALA A 228 28.04 10.11 -16.97
CA ALA A 228 28.84 11.31 -17.11
C ALA A 228 29.98 11.12 -18.13
N ASN A 229 30.19 12.13 -18.98
CA ASN A 229 31.29 12.17 -19.94
C ASN A 229 31.94 13.57 -19.94
N PRO A 230 33.11 13.72 -19.29
CA PRO A 230 33.81 15.01 -19.23
C PRO A 230 34.23 15.56 -20.59
N ALA A 231 34.47 14.70 -21.59
CA ALA A 231 34.88 15.15 -22.92
C ALA A 231 33.74 15.81 -23.70
N THR A 232 32.48 15.45 -23.41
CA THR A 232 31.30 16.04 -24.06
C THR A 232 30.48 16.94 -23.14
N GLY A 233 30.86 17.04 -21.85
CA GLY A 233 30.07 17.74 -20.82
C GLY A 233 28.74 17.08 -20.46
N SER A 234 28.52 15.81 -20.82
CA SER A 234 27.28 15.10 -20.50
C SER A 234 27.25 14.77 -19.01
N MET A 235 26.12 15.05 -18.36
CA MET A 235 25.84 14.65 -16.97
C MET A 235 24.64 13.68 -16.96
N PRO A 236 24.60 12.69 -16.04
CA PRO A 236 23.45 11.79 -15.93
C PRO A 236 22.23 12.54 -15.38
N ASP A 237 21.05 12.11 -15.80
CA ASP A 237 19.80 12.50 -15.14
C ASP A 237 19.67 11.72 -13.82
N GLU A 238 19.66 12.44 -12.70
CA GLU A 238 19.60 11.85 -11.35
C GLU A 238 18.19 11.90 -10.76
N ASN A 239 17.19 12.36 -11.52
CA ASN A 239 15.84 12.56 -11.03
C ASN A 239 15.24 11.28 -10.44
N TYR A 240 15.30 10.16 -11.16
CA TYR A 240 14.81 8.89 -10.63
C TYR A 240 15.54 8.43 -9.37
N ALA A 241 16.86 8.59 -9.31
CA ALA A 241 17.64 8.18 -8.15
C ALA A 241 17.24 9.01 -6.91
N ARG A 242 17.02 10.31 -7.10
CA ARG A 242 16.49 11.21 -6.06
C ARG A 242 15.08 10.83 -5.64
N GLU A 243 14.15 10.66 -6.57
CA GLU A 243 12.76 10.36 -6.24
C GLU A 243 12.61 8.96 -5.59
N LEU A 244 13.40 7.98 -6.03
CA LEU A 244 13.43 6.65 -5.40
C LEU A 244 13.76 6.76 -3.90
N MET A 245 14.68 7.64 -3.58
CA MET A 245 15.18 7.89 -2.24
C MET A 245 14.22 8.75 -1.41
N GLN A 246 13.81 9.90 -1.94
CA GLN A 246 13.08 10.93 -1.22
C GLN A 246 11.56 10.74 -1.25
N LEU A 247 11.02 10.28 -2.38
CA LEU A 247 9.57 10.18 -2.58
C LEU A 247 9.06 8.76 -2.32
N PHE A 248 9.79 7.74 -2.79
CA PHE A 248 9.29 6.35 -2.79
C PHE A 248 9.74 5.50 -1.61
N THR A 249 10.81 5.89 -0.91
CA THR A 249 11.39 5.06 0.16
C THR A 249 11.56 5.80 1.47
N ILE A 250 12.72 6.45 1.68
CA ILE A 250 13.16 6.80 3.02
C ILE A 250 12.88 8.25 3.42
N GLY A 251 12.50 9.10 2.46
CA GLY A 251 12.12 10.48 2.76
C GLY A 251 13.30 11.42 2.93
N LEU A 252 12.98 12.71 3.04
CA LEU A 252 13.97 13.78 3.23
C LEU A 252 14.60 13.78 4.62
N ASN A 253 13.81 13.38 5.63
CA ASN A 253 14.18 13.47 7.04
C ASN A 253 14.09 12.10 7.70
N ARG A 254 14.98 11.85 8.67
CA ARG A 254 14.96 10.63 9.47
C ARG A 254 13.75 10.60 10.40
N LEU A 255 13.12 9.44 10.48
CA LEU A 255 11.98 9.19 11.36
C LEU A 255 12.33 8.20 12.48
N ASN A 256 11.71 8.38 13.64
CA ASN A 256 11.61 7.36 14.67
C ASN A 256 10.67 6.23 14.19
N MET A 257 10.67 5.11 14.93
CA MET A 257 9.80 3.97 14.60
C MET A 257 8.29 4.29 14.71
N ASP A 258 7.92 5.36 15.41
CA ASP A 258 6.55 5.86 15.51
C ASP A 258 6.19 6.88 14.41
N GLY A 259 7.13 7.17 13.49
CA GLY A 259 6.95 8.12 12.39
C GLY A 259 7.23 9.59 12.74
N THR A 260 7.62 9.91 13.98
CA THR A 260 8.00 11.28 14.36
C THR A 260 9.40 11.64 13.87
N LEU A 261 9.67 12.92 13.59
CA LEU A 261 10.98 13.38 13.11
C LEU A 261 12.06 13.19 14.17
N GLN A 262 13.23 12.71 13.76
CA GLN A 262 14.44 12.80 14.58
C GLN A 262 14.99 14.22 14.50
N LEU A 263 15.29 14.81 15.67
CA LEU A 263 15.76 16.20 15.77
C LEU A 263 17.19 16.27 16.30
N SER A 264 17.99 17.19 15.76
CA SER A 264 19.29 17.61 16.29
C SER A 264 19.29 19.13 16.42
N GLY A 265 19.53 19.65 17.63
CA GLY A 265 19.43 21.10 17.88
C GLY A 265 18.05 21.71 17.59
N GLY A 266 16.99 20.90 17.64
CA GLY A 266 15.62 21.32 17.34
C GLY A 266 15.24 21.31 15.85
N GLN A 267 16.15 20.90 14.95
CA GLN A 267 15.89 20.78 13.52
C GLN A 267 15.81 19.31 13.08
N PRO A 268 14.97 18.98 12.07
CA PRO A 268 14.96 17.65 11.48
C PRO A 268 16.33 17.22 10.96
N ILE A 269 16.66 15.95 11.13
CA ILE A 269 17.92 15.39 10.61
C ILE A 269 17.68 14.88 9.19
N ASP A 270 18.45 15.39 8.23
CA ASP A 270 18.40 14.94 6.85
C ASP A 270 18.80 13.46 6.70
N THR A 271 18.17 12.80 5.74
CA THR A 271 18.47 11.40 5.45
C THR A 271 19.81 11.24 4.72
N TYR A 272 20.27 12.27 4.01
CA TYR A 272 21.51 12.28 3.22
C TYR A 272 22.34 13.54 3.52
N THR A 273 23.67 13.42 3.45
CA THR A 273 24.64 14.51 3.62
C THR A 273 25.67 14.48 2.51
#